data_AF-A0A2A9PKX8-F1
#
_entry.id   AF-A0A2A9PKX8-F1
#
_cell.length_a   1.000
_cell.length_b   1.000
_cell.length_c   1.000
_cell.angle_alpha   90.00
_cell.angle_beta   90.00
_cell.angle_gamma   90.00
#
_symmetry.space_group_name_H-M   'P 1'
#
loop_
_entity.id
_entity.type
_entity.pdbx_description
1 polymer ?
#
loop_
_entity_poly.entity_id
_entity_poly.type
_entity_poly.pdbx_seq_one_letter_code
_entity_poly.pdbx_strand_id
1 'polypeptide(L)'
;MGHGTTIWDVPLRPSNFNVSLALLGGFVSLFGLVSFLVKENFYLSEALISLLVGVAFGPKGTNWLRPREYAECLWEGVDAAECRSNLDGVTMAFSRLVLGVQLVLAGVQLPSRYLWTERRSLLLLVGPGMAAMWLATSGLVWIVLRPRSLLHALAVGACVTPTDPVLSAVIVKGKFADQNIPPELQDLVIAESGTNDGLGYPFLFFALYLIKFIGAGAGVGGEEAGGVADAVGLWFGFTWAYTIALGIAYGALVGLLGKSLLHWAEGRNYVDRESFLVFAISLALFVVGTCGLLGTDDVLACFIAGNTFTWDDWFRLRTKDDSLQPTVDMLLNVTVFLWYGASLPWDSFVHNGVPGLTIGRLVALGVLVLVLRRLPWVFAMRRWIHQIEGVRHAVFVGFFGPIGVSAVFYIFVAVDFIDDYLSDADGVPRSDVVHLAETIRIVVWFLVVCSVVVHGLTIPIGKLGYLAPRFGRALGGRSPSREPLLITRQRRVSSLRKWLGRKTGSVDSGIIPREPNDFEDWDTGSGLSSPCRPSSAVSSGHGEGVARA
;
A
#
# COMPACT_ATOMS: atom_id res chain seq x y z
N MET A 1 -35.73 24.48 -9.59
CA MET A 1 -37.15 24.01 -9.69
C MET A 1 -37.71 23.97 -8.29
N GLY A 2 -38.82 24.66 -8.02
CA GLY A 2 -39.45 24.63 -6.71
C GLY A 2 -40.29 23.37 -6.54
N HIS A 3 -39.94 22.50 -5.60
CA HIS A 3 -40.82 21.43 -5.14
C HIS A 3 -41.45 21.88 -3.82
N GLY A 4 -42.76 22.14 -3.84
CA GLY A 4 -43.54 22.25 -2.62
C GLY A 4 -43.59 20.89 -1.95
N THR A 5 -43.02 20.78 -0.76
CA THR A 5 -43.03 19.56 0.04
C THR A 5 -44.43 19.31 0.59
N THR A 6 -45.10 18.28 0.11
CA THR A 6 -46.32 17.76 0.72
C THR A 6 -45.97 16.91 1.94
N ILE A 7 -46.93 16.72 2.86
CA ILE A 7 -46.74 15.82 4.03
C ILE A 7 -46.53 14.34 3.64
N TRP A 8 -46.77 14.00 2.37
CA TRP A 8 -46.59 12.67 1.80
C TRP A 8 -45.24 12.48 1.11
N ASP A 9 -44.46 13.56 0.93
CA ASP A 9 -43.08 13.48 0.45
C ASP A 9 -42.17 13.00 1.58
N VAL A 10 -41.89 11.70 1.61
CA VAL A 10 -40.83 11.14 2.47
C VAL A 10 -39.53 11.87 2.15
N PRO A 11 -38.82 12.48 3.13
CA PRO A 11 -37.74 13.45 2.88
C PRO A 11 -36.40 12.81 2.45
N LEU A 12 -36.43 11.85 1.52
CA LEU A 12 -35.29 11.18 0.92
C LEU A 12 -34.61 12.06 -0.13
N ARG A 13 -34.03 13.19 0.31
CA ARG A 13 -33.26 14.07 -0.58
C ARG A 13 -31.92 13.40 -0.93
N PRO A 14 -31.53 13.32 -2.22
CA PRO A 14 -30.21 12.84 -2.60
C PRO A 14 -29.14 13.79 -2.06
N SER A 15 -28.14 13.22 -1.39
CA SER A 15 -27.02 13.94 -0.78
C SER A 15 -25.70 13.64 -1.48
N ASN A 16 -24.69 14.46 -1.21
CA ASN A 16 -23.32 14.21 -1.63
C ASN A 16 -22.78 12.84 -1.16
N PHE A 17 -23.19 12.40 0.04
CA PHE A 17 -22.93 11.05 0.54
C PHE A 17 -23.52 9.96 -0.36
N ASN A 18 -24.78 10.11 -0.79
CA ASN A 18 -25.42 9.13 -1.69
C ASN A 18 -24.71 9.06 -3.06
N VAL A 19 -24.29 10.21 -3.61
CA VAL A 19 -23.52 10.25 -4.88
C VAL A 19 -22.17 9.57 -4.74
N SER A 20 -21.42 9.88 -3.67
CA SER A 20 -20.12 9.26 -3.39
C SER A 20 -20.21 7.75 -3.19
N LEU A 21 -21.19 7.25 -2.43
CA LEU A 21 -21.39 5.81 -2.25
C LEU A 21 -21.87 5.11 -3.52
N ALA A 22 -22.78 5.72 -4.28
CA ALA A 22 -23.25 5.15 -5.55
C ALA A 22 -22.09 5.03 -6.56
N LEU A 23 -21.23 6.04 -6.63
CA LEU A 23 -20.05 6.03 -7.49
C LEU A 23 -19.00 5.02 -6.99
N LEU A 24 -18.67 5.02 -5.71
CA LEU A 24 -17.66 4.12 -5.16
C LEU A 24 -18.10 2.66 -5.26
N GLY A 25 -19.30 2.34 -4.75
CA GLY A 25 -19.86 0.99 -4.82
C GLY A 25 -20.09 0.53 -6.26
N GLY A 26 -20.54 1.44 -7.13
CA GLY A 26 -20.68 1.17 -8.56
C GLY A 26 -19.33 0.90 -9.25
N PHE A 27 -18.31 1.71 -8.99
CA PHE A 27 -16.96 1.52 -9.53
C PHE A 27 -16.34 0.21 -9.03
N VAL A 28 -16.32 -0.04 -7.72
CA VAL A 28 -15.78 -1.28 -7.13
C VAL A 28 -16.49 -2.51 -7.70
N SER A 29 -17.83 -2.46 -7.85
CA SER A 29 -18.61 -3.57 -8.41
C SER A 29 -18.29 -3.81 -9.89
N LEU A 30 -18.30 -2.76 -10.71
CA LEU A 30 -18.00 -2.86 -12.15
C LEU A 30 -16.54 -3.26 -12.39
N PHE A 31 -15.62 -2.70 -11.62
CA PHE A 31 -14.20 -3.06 -11.64
C PHE A 31 -14.02 -4.53 -11.25
N GLY A 32 -14.70 -5.01 -10.21
CA GLY A 32 -14.69 -6.41 -9.80
C GLY A 32 -15.04 -7.37 -10.95
N LEU A 33 -16.08 -7.05 -11.74
CA LEU A 33 -16.50 -7.85 -12.90
C LEU A 33 -15.44 -7.95 -14.01
N VAL A 34 -14.57 -6.94 -14.17
CA VAL A 34 -13.50 -6.92 -15.19
C VAL A 34 -12.09 -7.10 -14.59
N SER A 35 -11.97 -7.23 -13.28
CA SER A 35 -10.71 -7.21 -12.53
C SER A 35 -9.69 -8.22 -13.05
N PHE A 36 -10.13 -9.45 -13.36
CA PHE A 36 -9.28 -10.47 -13.98
C PHE A 36 -8.73 -10.04 -15.34
N LEU A 37 -9.55 -9.45 -16.22
CA LEU A 37 -9.09 -8.96 -17.52
C LEU A 37 -8.05 -7.83 -17.34
N VAL A 38 -8.29 -6.93 -16.40
CA VAL A 38 -7.44 -5.77 -16.12
C VAL A 38 -6.11 -6.15 -15.46
N LYS A 39 -6.14 -6.93 -14.37
CA LYS A 39 -4.95 -7.35 -13.61
C LYS A 39 -4.18 -8.45 -14.34
N GLU A 40 -4.83 -9.54 -14.72
CA GLU A 40 -4.15 -10.77 -15.13
C GLU A 40 -3.77 -10.83 -16.61
N ASN A 41 -4.48 -10.08 -17.46
CA ASN A 41 -4.17 -9.99 -18.89
C ASN A 41 -3.48 -8.68 -19.28
N PHE A 42 -3.94 -7.53 -18.74
CA PHE A 42 -3.36 -6.22 -19.04
C PHE A 42 -2.30 -5.73 -18.02
N TYR A 43 -2.20 -6.31 -16.82
CA TYR A 43 -1.24 -5.90 -15.77
C TYR A 43 -1.31 -4.42 -15.38
N LEU A 44 -2.51 -3.83 -15.48
CA LEU A 44 -2.72 -2.45 -15.06
C LEU A 44 -2.92 -2.38 -13.54
N SER A 45 -2.28 -1.40 -12.92
CA SER A 45 -2.43 -1.14 -11.49
C SER A 45 -3.81 -0.59 -11.14
N GLU A 46 -4.38 -1.06 -10.04
CA GLU A 46 -5.65 -0.57 -9.49
C GLU A 46 -5.56 0.89 -9.10
N ALA A 47 -4.43 1.31 -8.53
CA ALA A 47 -4.17 2.69 -8.17
C ALA A 47 -4.22 3.61 -9.38
N LEU A 48 -3.64 3.19 -10.52
CA LEU A 48 -3.69 3.96 -11.77
C LEU A 48 -5.12 4.12 -12.29
N ILE A 49 -5.90 3.04 -12.30
CA ILE A 49 -7.28 3.07 -12.81
C ILE A 49 -8.17 3.89 -11.87
N SER A 50 -8.01 3.70 -10.56
CA SER A 50 -8.76 4.45 -9.53
C SER A 50 -8.42 5.93 -9.57
N LEU A 51 -7.14 6.29 -9.78
CA LEU A 51 -6.72 7.68 -10.00
C LEU A 51 -7.40 8.28 -11.23
N LEU A 52 -7.38 7.58 -12.37
CA LEU A 52 -8.03 8.05 -13.61
C LEU A 52 -9.55 8.18 -13.47
N VAL A 53 -10.20 7.28 -12.73
CA VAL A 53 -11.64 7.36 -12.40
C VAL A 53 -11.90 8.55 -11.47
N GLY A 54 -11.07 8.75 -10.44
CA GLY A 54 -11.13 9.92 -9.57
C GLY A 54 -11.02 11.24 -10.33
N VAL A 55 -10.12 11.32 -11.32
CA VAL A 55 -10.00 12.50 -12.22
C VAL A 55 -11.23 12.65 -13.11
N ALA A 56 -11.71 11.56 -13.72
CA ALA A 56 -12.85 11.58 -14.65
C ALA A 56 -14.18 11.93 -13.97
N PHE A 57 -14.37 11.57 -12.71
CA PHE A 57 -15.58 11.89 -11.95
C PHE A 57 -15.42 13.04 -10.95
N GLY A 58 -14.20 13.51 -10.73
CA GLY A 58 -13.86 14.66 -9.91
C GLY A 58 -14.27 16.00 -10.53
N PRO A 59 -13.91 17.13 -9.89
CA PRO A 59 -14.41 18.47 -10.25
C PRO A 59 -14.04 18.97 -11.65
N LYS A 60 -13.03 18.37 -12.29
CA LYS A 60 -12.60 18.69 -13.66
C LYS A 60 -13.23 17.80 -14.74
N GLY A 61 -13.91 16.72 -14.33
CA GLY A 61 -14.61 15.77 -15.21
C GLY A 61 -16.12 15.91 -15.06
N THR A 62 -16.82 14.86 -14.59
CA THR A 62 -18.28 14.92 -14.38
C THR A 62 -18.72 15.74 -13.16
N ASN A 63 -17.79 16.13 -12.27
CA ASN A 63 -18.08 16.83 -11.01
C ASN A 63 -19.12 16.10 -10.12
N TRP A 64 -18.99 14.76 -10.04
CA TRP A 64 -19.79 13.90 -9.15
C TRP A 64 -19.09 13.70 -7.80
N LEU A 65 -17.78 13.46 -7.82
CA LEU A 65 -16.93 13.55 -6.64
C LEU A 65 -16.53 15.01 -6.42
N ARG A 66 -16.87 15.56 -5.26
CA ARG A 66 -16.66 16.97 -4.94
C ARG A 66 -15.91 17.15 -3.61
N PRO A 67 -14.61 16.85 -3.54
CA PRO A 67 -13.84 16.89 -2.29
C PRO A 67 -13.97 18.21 -1.52
N ARG A 68 -14.02 19.36 -2.23
CA ARG A 68 -14.24 20.68 -1.62
C ARG A 68 -15.59 20.82 -0.92
N GLU A 69 -16.66 20.24 -1.46
CA GLU A 69 -17.98 20.27 -0.78
C GLU A 69 -17.99 19.37 0.45
N TYR A 70 -17.18 18.31 0.46
CA TYR A 70 -17.11 17.35 1.57
C TYR A 70 -16.16 17.82 2.68
N ALA A 71 -15.18 18.66 2.33
CA ALA A 71 -14.34 19.43 3.25
C ALA A 71 -14.97 20.80 3.63
N GLU A 72 -16.30 20.92 3.47
CA GLU A 72 -17.11 22.06 3.92
C GLU A 72 -16.73 23.45 3.34
N CYS A 73 -15.91 23.50 2.27
CA CYS A 73 -15.47 24.74 1.60
C CYS A 73 -16.58 25.65 1.03
N LEU A 74 -17.84 25.18 1.00
CA LEU A 74 -18.98 25.97 0.52
C LEU A 74 -19.85 26.53 1.66
N TRP A 75 -19.42 26.38 2.92
CA TRP A 75 -20.10 26.98 4.06
C TRP A 75 -19.87 28.50 4.10
N GLU A 76 -20.88 29.23 4.60
CA GLU A 76 -20.85 30.69 4.64
C GLU A 76 -19.80 31.18 5.65
N GLY A 77 -18.87 32.01 5.18
CA GLY A 77 -17.74 32.51 5.97
C GLY A 77 -16.40 31.82 5.73
N VAL A 78 -16.39 30.61 5.14
CA VAL A 78 -15.16 29.85 4.89
C VAL A 78 -14.35 30.47 3.75
N ASP A 79 -13.08 30.78 4.02
CA ASP A 79 -12.17 31.38 3.03
C ASP A 79 -11.36 30.35 2.23
N ALA A 80 -10.49 30.83 1.33
CA ALA A 80 -9.68 29.97 0.45
C ALA A 80 -8.46 29.31 1.14
N ALA A 81 -8.12 29.72 2.36
CA ALA A 81 -7.08 29.12 3.20
C ALA A 81 -7.71 28.07 4.12
N GLU A 82 -8.80 28.39 4.80
CA GLU A 82 -9.57 27.46 5.65
C GLU A 82 -10.10 26.28 4.84
N CYS A 83 -10.71 26.51 3.67
CA CYS A 83 -11.09 25.45 2.73
C CYS A 83 -9.92 24.51 2.39
N ARG A 84 -8.70 25.05 2.26
CA ARG A 84 -7.50 24.26 1.97
C ARG A 84 -7.09 23.44 3.18
N SER A 85 -7.06 24.04 4.37
CA SER A 85 -6.79 23.35 5.63
C SER A 85 -7.76 22.19 5.85
N ASN A 86 -9.07 22.40 5.67
CA ASN A 86 -10.09 21.35 5.81
C ASN A 86 -9.87 20.21 4.80
N LEU A 87 -9.57 20.52 3.54
CA LEU A 87 -9.32 19.51 2.50
C LEU A 87 -8.01 18.74 2.72
N ASP A 88 -6.97 19.44 3.15
CA ASP A 88 -5.66 18.88 3.52
C ASP A 88 -5.82 17.94 4.72
N GLY A 89 -6.54 18.36 5.78
CA GLY A 89 -6.84 17.56 6.97
C GLY A 89 -7.66 16.30 6.68
N VAL A 90 -8.73 16.38 5.88
CA VAL A 90 -9.50 15.20 5.44
C VAL A 90 -8.61 14.24 4.64
N THR A 91 -7.76 14.78 3.76
CA THR A 91 -6.86 13.95 2.94
C THR A 91 -5.75 13.32 3.79
N MET A 92 -5.22 14.02 4.79
CA MET A 92 -4.24 13.50 5.74
C MET A 92 -4.84 12.37 6.58
N ALA A 93 -5.99 12.59 7.21
CA ALA A 93 -6.67 11.59 8.03
C ALA A 93 -6.98 10.31 7.24
N PHE A 94 -7.45 10.45 6.00
CA PHE A 94 -7.70 9.29 5.14
C PHE A 94 -6.39 8.59 4.72
N SER A 95 -5.33 9.33 4.41
CA SER A 95 -4.01 8.76 4.08
C SER A 95 -3.41 7.99 5.26
N ARG A 96 -3.52 8.51 6.50
CA ARG A 96 -3.07 7.85 7.73
C ARG A 96 -3.80 6.53 7.99
N LEU A 97 -5.13 6.53 7.84
CA LEU A 97 -5.95 5.33 7.97
C LEU A 97 -5.51 4.22 6.99
N VAL A 98 -5.33 4.60 5.72
CA VAL A 98 -4.96 3.67 4.63
C VAL A 98 -3.56 3.10 4.86
N LEU A 99 -2.57 3.97 5.12
CA LEU A 99 -1.20 3.57 5.45
C LEU A 99 -1.15 2.65 6.67
N GLY A 100 -1.77 3.02 7.79
CA GLY A 100 -1.69 2.24 9.03
C GLY A 100 -2.24 0.82 8.87
N VAL A 101 -3.39 0.67 8.20
CA VAL A 101 -3.94 -0.67 7.89
C VAL A 101 -2.98 -1.45 6.98
N GLN A 102 -2.51 -0.84 5.89
CA GLN A 102 -1.66 -1.55 4.93
C GLN A 102 -0.27 -1.89 5.49
N LEU A 103 0.26 -1.09 6.41
CA LEU A 103 1.53 -1.35 7.09
C LEU A 103 1.41 -2.48 8.12
N VAL A 104 0.31 -2.59 8.87
CA VAL A 104 0.04 -3.79 9.68
C VAL A 104 -0.08 -5.01 8.77
N LEU A 105 -0.85 -4.95 7.69
CA LEU A 105 -1.03 -6.08 6.77
C LEU A 105 0.30 -6.50 6.09
N ALA A 106 1.15 -5.54 5.74
CA ALA A 106 2.50 -5.81 5.24
C ALA A 106 3.38 -6.49 6.30
N GLY A 107 3.38 -6.00 7.54
CA GLY A 107 4.09 -6.61 8.66
C GLY A 107 3.63 -8.04 8.98
N VAL A 108 2.32 -8.29 8.88
CA VAL A 108 1.68 -9.60 9.06
C VAL A 108 2.04 -10.60 7.95
N GLN A 109 2.21 -10.12 6.71
CA GLN A 109 2.52 -10.96 5.55
C GLN A 109 3.98 -11.44 5.52
N LEU A 110 4.89 -10.78 6.26
CA LEU A 110 6.30 -11.17 6.34
C LEU A 110 6.52 -12.46 7.17
N PRO A 111 7.52 -13.29 6.80
CA PRO A 111 7.89 -14.47 7.59
C PRO A 111 8.29 -14.16 9.04
N SER A 112 8.19 -15.18 9.91
CA SER A 112 8.67 -15.14 11.30
C SER A 112 10.03 -14.44 11.45
N ARG A 113 10.03 -13.34 12.24
CA ARG A 113 11.22 -12.57 12.63
C ARG A 113 12.02 -12.01 11.45
N TYR A 114 11.39 -11.81 10.28
CA TYR A 114 12.07 -11.39 9.05
C TYR A 114 12.99 -10.18 9.24
N LEU A 115 12.54 -9.15 9.96
CA LEU A 115 13.33 -7.94 10.25
C LEU A 115 14.64 -8.22 11.00
N TRP A 116 14.69 -9.28 11.83
CA TRP A 116 15.90 -9.69 12.54
C TRP A 116 16.80 -10.57 11.68
N THR A 117 16.21 -11.50 10.93
CA THR A 117 16.92 -12.40 10.01
C THR A 117 17.62 -11.60 8.91
N GLU A 118 16.89 -10.70 8.25
CA GLU A 118 17.36 -9.93 7.09
C GLU A 118 17.84 -8.51 7.43
N ARG A 119 18.13 -8.27 8.72
CA ARG A 119 18.59 -6.96 9.23
C ARG A 119 19.76 -6.35 8.45
N ARG A 120 20.65 -7.16 7.86
CA ARG A 120 21.78 -6.64 7.05
C ARG A 120 21.29 -6.00 5.75
N SER A 121 20.47 -6.71 5.00
CA SER A 121 19.88 -6.22 3.74
C SER A 121 18.97 -5.02 4.00
N LEU A 122 18.16 -5.08 5.06
CA LEU A 122 17.25 -4.00 5.45
C LEU A 122 18.01 -2.75 5.91
N LEU A 123 19.01 -2.87 6.81
CA LEU A 123 19.81 -1.71 7.25
C LEU A 123 20.57 -1.03 6.12
N LEU A 124 20.95 -1.76 5.05
CA LEU A 124 21.55 -1.18 3.85
C LEU A 124 20.54 -0.37 3.02
N LEU A 125 19.33 -0.90 2.80
CA LEU A 125 18.29 -0.19 2.04
C LEU A 125 17.74 1.02 2.82
N VAL A 126 17.47 0.83 4.10
CA VAL A 126 16.85 1.82 4.99
C VAL A 126 17.84 2.88 5.47
N GLY A 127 19.12 2.52 5.68
CA GLY A 127 20.16 3.47 6.10
C GLY A 127 20.76 4.24 4.91
N PRO A 128 21.89 3.77 4.35
CA PRO A 128 22.57 4.47 3.25
C PRO A 128 21.71 4.53 1.97
N GLY A 129 20.81 3.57 1.73
CA GLY A 129 19.87 3.62 0.61
C GLY A 129 18.94 4.83 0.68
N MET A 130 18.14 4.97 1.74
CA MET A 130 17.25 6.14 1.92
C MET A 130 18.02 7.45 1.95
N ALA A 131 19.17 7.51 2.65
CA ALA A 131 19.99 8.72 2.68
C ALA A 131 20.48 9.12 1.27
N ALA A 132 20.87 8.17 0.43
CA ALA A 132 21.26 8.43 -0.95
C ALA A 132 20.05 8.83 -1.83
N MET A 133 18.89 8.19 -1.66
CA MET A 133 17.65 8.58 -2.36
C MET A 133 17.21 10.00 -2.00
N TRP A 134 17.30 10.36 -0.72
CA TRP A 134 16.99 11.69 -0.20
C TRP A 134 17.92 12.75 -0.79
N LEU A 135 19.25 12.56 -0.69
CA LEU A 135 20.24 13.51 -1.21
C LEU A 135 20.16 13.62 -2.73
N ALA A 136 19.93 12.53 -3.46
CA ALA A 136 19.73 12.54 -4.91
C ALA A 136 18.50 13.37 -5.28
N THR A 137 17.36 13.12 -4.64
CA THR A 137 16.11 13.84 -4.97
C THR A 137 16.21 15.32 -4.59
N SER A 138 16.80 15.62 -3.44
CA SER A 138 17.08 17.00 -3.00
C SER A 138 18.02 17.73 -3.97
N GLY A 139 19.06 17.05 -4.46
CA GLY A 139 19.96 17.59 -5.49
C GLY A 139 19.24 17.86 -6.82
N LEU A 140 18.35 16.98 -7.25
CA LEU A 140 17.53 17.19 -8.45
C LEU A 140 16.56 18.37 -8.29
N VAL A 141 15.88 18.49 -7.14
CA VAL A 141 15.03 19.64 -6.80
C VAL A 141 15.85 20.94 -6.81
N TRP A 142 17.04 20.93 -6.20
CA TRP A 142 17.95 22.07 -6.17
C TRP A 142 18.39 22.52 -7.58
N ILE A 143 18.79 21.58 -8.45
CA ILE A 143 19.29 21.87 -9.80
C ILE A 143 18.16 22.33 -10.74
N VAL A 144 17.00 21.66 -10.69
CA VAL A 144 15.91 21.86 -11.66
C VAL A 144 14.97 23.01 -11.26
N LEU A 145 14.59 23.10 -9.97
CA LEU A 145 13.67 24.13 -9.51
C LEU A 145 14.39 25.39 -9.02
N ARG A 146 15.60 25.26 -8.49
CA ARG A 146 16.40 26.36 -7.89
C ARG A 146 15.64 27.14 -6.81
N PRO A 147 15.17 26.49 -5.73
CA PRO A 147 14.51 27.18 -4.63
C PRO A 147 15.49 28.14 -3.92
N ARG A 148 14.98 29.02 -3.05
CA ARG A 148 15.80 30.04 -2.36
C ARG A 148 16.88 29.46 -1.43
N SER A 149 16.66 28.28 -0.86
CA SER A 149 17.58 27.62 0.09
C SER A 149 17.71 26.13 -0.22
N LEU A 150 18.92 25.58 -0.02
CA LEU A 150 19.16 24.14 -0.13
C LEU A 150 18.30 23.36 0.87
N LEU A 151 17.99 23.95 2.03
CA LEU A 151 17.13 23.33 3.04
C LEU A 151 15.72 23.08 2.51
N HIS A 152 15.18 23.94 1.65
CA HIS A 152 13.88 23.73 1.01
C HIS A 152 13.91 22.54 0.06
N ALA A 153 15.03 22.34 -0.66
CA ALA A 153 15.22 21.18 -1.51
C ALA A 153 15.35 19.89 -0.68
N LEU A 154 15.99 19.95 0.49
CA LEU A 154 16.06 18.84 1.45
C LEU A 154 14.68 18.47 2.01
N ALA A 155 13.83 19.45 2.32
CA ALA A 155 12.46 19.21 2.80
C ALA A 155 11.58 18.57 1.71
N VAL A 156 11.55 19.15 0.50
CA VAL A 156 10.82 18.56 -0.65
C VAL A 156 11.35 17.16 -0.98
N GLY A 157 12.67 16.97 -0.93
CA GLY A 157 13.30 15.66 -1.15
C GLY A 157 12.90 14.63 -0.10
N ALA A 158 12.79 15.02 1.18
CA ALA A 158 12.40 14.12 2.27
C ALA A 158 10.98 13.58 2.10
N CYS A 159 10.02 14.42 1.69
CA CYS A 159 8.63 14.01 1.46
C CYS A 159 8.49 12.91 0.39
N VAL A 160 9.48 12.73 -0.49
CA VAL A 160 9.50 11.67 -1.50
C VAL A 160 10.61 10.65 -1.29
N THR A 161 11.30 10.64 -0.14
CA THR A 161 12.30 9.59 0.16
C THR A 161 11.68 8.21 0.37
N PRO A 162 10.57 8.03 1.11
CA PRO A 162 9.94 6.71 1.31
C PRO A 162 9.39 6.07 0.03
N THR A 163 9.22 4.74 0.04
CA THR A 163 8.63 4.00 -1.10
C THR A 163 7.34 3.34 -0.68
N ASP A 164 6.27 3.71 -1.36
CA ASP A 164 4.91 3.40 -0.98
C ASP A 164 4.61 1.87 -1.02
N PRO A 165 4.23 1.24 0.11
CA PRO A 165 3.94 -0.19 0.17
C PRO A 165 2.70 -0.55 -0.64
N VAL A 166 1.75 0.39 -0.80
CA VAL A 166 0.48 0.22 -1.52
C VAL A 166 0.71 -0.04 -3.00
N LEU A 167 1.47 0.84 -3.64
CA LEU A 167 1.89 0.69 -5.03
C LEU A 167 2.91 -0.44 -5.19
N SER A 168 3.78 -0.67 -4.20
CA SER A 168 4.75 -1.77 -4.21
C SER A 168 4.07 -3.14 -4.19
N ALA A 169 2.98 -3.31 -3.44
CA ALA A 169 2.20 -4.54 -3.38
C ALA A 169 1.69 -4.98 -4.76
N VAL A 170 1.32 -4.05 -5.64
CA VAL A 170 0.87 -4.34 -7.02
C VAL A 170 2.00 -4.87 -7.91
N ILE A 171 3.26 -4.59 -7.56
CA ILE A 171 4.45 -5.01 -8.31
C ILE A 171 4.98 -6.37 -7.81
N VAL A 172 4.86 -6.64 -6.51
CA VAL A 172 5.36 -7.88 -5.89
C VAL A 172 4.30 -8.97 -5.73
N LYS A 173 3.02 -8.70 -5.98
CA LYS A 173 1.93 -9.70 -5.91
C LYS A 173 1.33 -10.00 -7.29
N GLY A 174 0.78 -11.20 -7.42
CA GLY A 174 0.03 -11.65 -8.60
C GLY A 174 0.90 -12.24 -9.70
N LYS A 175 0.25 -12.76 -10.73
CA LYS A 175 0.84 -13.70 -11.72
C LYS A 175 2.08 -13.21 -12.45
N PHE A 176 2.31 -11.90 -12.56
CA PHE A 176 3.57 -11.38 -13.09
C PHE A 176 4.71 -11.54 -12.08
N ALA A 177 4.50 -11.14 -10.82
CA ALA A 177 5.48 -11.30 -9.75
C ALA A 177 5.83 -12.77 -9.53
N ASP A 178 4.82 -13.63 -9.40
CA ASP A 178 4.96 -15.08 -9.18
C ASP A 178 5.81 -15.79 -10.25
N GLN A 179 5.92 -15.21 -11.45
CA GLN A 179 6.67 -15.77 -12.59
C GLN A 179 8.03 -15.13 -12.82
N ASN A 180 8.31 -13.95 -12.24
CA ASN A 180 9.47 -13.13 -12.59
C ASN A 180 10.28 -12.62 -11.38
N ILE A 181 9.77 -12.75 -10.14
CA ILE A 181 10.37 -12.21 -8.92
C ILE A 181 10.46 -13.32 -7.87
N PRO A 182 11.66 -13.69 -7.38
CA PRO A 182 11.82 -14.67 -6.30
C PRO A 182 11.08 -14.25 -5.01
N PRO A 183 10.48 -15.17 -4.24
CA PRO A 183 9.75 -14.83 -3.01
C PRO A 183 10.58 -14.03 -1.99
N GLU A 184 11.85 -14.40 -1.80
CA GLU A 184 12.78 -13.70 -0.90
C GLU A 184 12.98 -12.22 -1.27
N LEU A 185 12.85 -11.89 -2.56
CA LEU A 185 12.95 -10.52 -3.08
C LEU A 185 11.61 -9.77 -2.94
N GLN A 186 10.47 -10.47 -2.99
CA GLN A 186 9.16 -9.90 -2.67
C GLN A 186 9.10 -9.51 -1.19
N ASP A 187 9.48 -10.43 -0.30
CA ASP A 187 9.56 -10.19 1.15
C ASP A 187 10.50 -9.03 1.48
N LEU A 188 11.64 -8.91 0.80
CA LEU A 188 12.58 -7.82 1.02
C LEU A 188 11.98 -6.45 0.65
N VAL A 189 11.26 -6.36 -0.47
CA VAL A 189 10.60 -5.12 -0.92
C VAL A 189 9.43 -4.75 0.00
N ILE A 190 8.65 -5.74 0.48
CA ILE A 190 7.59 -5.52 1.47
C ILE A 190 8.19 -4.99 2.78
N ALA A 191 9.27 -5.60 3.27
CA ALA A 191 9.94 -5.18 4.49
C ALA A 191 10.63 -3.81 4.36
N GLU A 192 11.24 -3.51 3.22
CA GLU A 192 11.81 -2.18 2.93
C GLU A 192 10.73 -1.10 2.94
N SER A 193 9.66 -1.26 2.14
CA SER A 193 8.57 -0.29 2.04
C SER A 193 7.84 -0.06 3.36
N GLY A 194 7.60 -1.14 4.13
CA GLY A 194 7.00 -1.03 5.45
C GLY A 194 7.88 -0.32 6.49
N THR A 195 9.21 -0.46 6.39
CA THR A 195 10.14 0.20 7.32
C THR A 195 10.44 1.65 6.91
N ASN A 196 10.47 1.95 5.61
CA ASN A 196 10.94 3.24 5.10
C ASN A 196 9.88 4.36 5.16
N ASP A 197 8.59 4.00 5.16
CA ASP A 197 7.50 4.97 5.36
C ASP A 197 7.58 5.62 6.75
N GLY A 198 7.87 4.86 7.81
CA GLY A 198 8.11 5.41 9.15
C GLY A 198 9.45 6.16 9.26
N LEU A 199 10.50 5.65 8.62
CA LEU A 199 11.83 6.29 8.67
C LEU A 199 12.02 7.45 7.67
N GLY A 200 10.93 8.03 7.16
CA GLY A 200 10.93 9.34 6.49
C GLY A 200 11.06 10.51 7.48
N TYR A 201 10.52 10.37 8.69
CA TYR A 201 10.55 11.39 9.75
C TYR A 201 11.94 12.00 10.01
N PRO A 202 13.05 11.23 10.15
CA PRO A 202 14.39 11.80 10.34
C PRO A 202 14.80 12.77 9.24
N PHE A 203 14.51 12.45 7.97
CA PHE A 203 14.94 13.26 6.84
C PHE A 203 14.13 14.56 6.74
N LEU A 204 12.82 14.48 7.01
CA LEU A 204 11.95 15.65 6.96
C LEU A 204 12.23 16.60 8.13
N PHE A 205 12.22 16.10 9.37
CA PHE A 205 12.44 16.93 10.55
C PHE A 205 13.87 17.46 10.65
N PHE A 206 14.87 16.77 10.09
CA PHE A 206 16.21 17.35 9.91
C PHE A 206 16.14 18.62 9.05
N ALA A 207 15.50 18.57 7.89
CA ALA A 207 15.36 19.75 7.03
C ALA A 207 14.55 20.86 7.71
N LEU A 208 13.41 20.52 8.33
CA LEU A 208 12.50 21.49 8.96
C LEU A 208 13.09 22.16 10.21
N TYR A 209 13.79 21.43 11.09
CA TYR A 209 14.47 22.05 12.24
C TYR A 209 15.64 22.95 11.80
N LEU A 210 16.42 22.55 10.78
CA LEU A 210 17.45 23.44 10.24
C LEU A 210 16.83 24.70 9.60
N ILE A 211 15.65 24.61 8.97
CA ILE A 211 14.90 25.79 8.51
C ILE A 211 14.47 26.64 9.70
N LYS A 212 13.90 26.06 10.76
CA LYS A 212 13.43 26.80 11.93
C LYS A 212 14.53 27.62 12.57
N PHE A 213 15.65 26.98 12.92
CA PHE A 213 16.71 27.55 13.75
C PHE A 213 17.88 28.19 12.95
N ILE A 214 18.10 27.79 11.70
CA ILE A 214 19.24 28.27 10.88
C ILE A 214 18.77 28.85 9.52
N GLY A 215 17.47 28.87 9.25
CA GLY A 215 16.92 29.52 8.07
C GLY A 215 17.23 31.02 8.05
N ALA A 216 17.14 31.64 6.87
CA ALA A 216 17.47 33.06 6.71
C ALA A 216 16.52 34.00 7.50
N GLY A 217 15.35 33.50 7.92
CA GLY A 217 14.44 34.19 8.84
C GLY A 217 14.61 33.84 10.33
N ALA A 218 15.55 32.97 10.72
CA ALA A 218 15.72 32.58 12.13
C ALA A 218 16.14 33.79 12.99
N GLY A 219 15.48 33.99 14.13
CA GLY A 219 15.67 35.16 15.01
C GLY A 219 15.00 36.45 14.54
N VAL A 220 14.35 36.47 13.37
CA VAL A 220 13.61 37.63 12.88
C VAL A 220 12.20 37.59 13.47
N GLY A 221 11.93 38.45 14.47
CA GLY A 221 10.62 38.55 15.13
C GLY A 221 10.67 38.63 16.66
N GLY A 222 11.84 38.47 17.28
CA GLY A 222 12.01 38.54 18.74
C GLY A 222 12.00 37.18 19.45
N GLU A 223 11.79 36.08 18.72
CA GLU A 223 12.15 34.75 19.22
C GLU A 223 13.68 34.63 19.34
N GLU A 224 14.15 33.94 20.38
CA GLU A 224 15.58 33.61 20.49
C GLU A 224 16.02 32.76 19.30
N ALA A 225 17.07 33.21 18.60
CA ALA A 225 17.65 32.47 17.49
C ALA A 225 18.36 31.21 18.01
N GLY A 226 17.60 30.12 18.18
CA GLY A 226 18.16 28.82 18.54
C GLY A 226 19.24 28.39 17.55
N GLY A 227 20.27 27.74 18.04
CA GLY A 227 21.45 27.39 17.24
C GLY A 227 21.33 26.05 16.52
N VAL A 228 22.43 25.66 15.87
CA VAL A 228 22.64 24.29 15.37
C VAL A 228 22.40 23.26 16.49
N ALA A 229 22.77 23.61 17.73
CA ALA A 229 22.60 22.76 18.90
C ALA A 229 21.12 22.43 19.17
N ASP A 230 20.21 23.39 19.03
CA ASP A 230 18.77 23.21 19.30
C ASP A 230 18.11 22.38 18.18
N ALA A 231 18.47 22.65 16.92
CA ALA A 231 18.02 21.85 15.78
C ALA A 231 18.46 20.38 15.90
N VAL A 232 19.73 20.14 16.25
CA VAL A 232 20.28 18.78 16.43
C VAL A 232 19.73 18.13 17.70
N GLY A 233 19.51 18.90 18.77
CA GLY A 233 18.92 18.44 20.02
C GLY A 233 17.48 17.96 19.85
N LEU A 234 16.64 18.72 19.14
CA LEU A 234 15.28 18.30 18.78
C LEU A 234 15.29 17.12 17.81
N TRP A 235 16.21 17.07 16.86
CA TRP A 235 16.31 15.93 15.94
C TRP A 235 16.65 14.61 16.65
N PHE A 236 17.62 14.60 17.56
CA PHE A 236 17.95 13.39 18.33
C PHE A 236 16.94 13.10 19.45
N GLY A 237 16.51 14.11 20.19
CA GLY A 237 15.60 13.95 21.33
C GLY A 237 14.15 13.69 20.91
N PHE A 238 13.60 14.57 20.07
CA PHE A 238 12.21 14.47 19.66
C PHE A 238 12.04 13.46 18.51
N THR A 239 12.72 13.63 17.37
CA THR A 239 12.49 12.73 16.22
C THR A 239 13.00 11.31 16.47
N TRP A 240 14.26 11.11 16.86
CA TRP A 240 14.80 9.76 17.06
C TRP A 240 14.29 9.07 18.31
N ALA A 241 14.34 9.70 19.48
CA ALA A 241 13.94 9.04 20.73
C ALA A 241 12.43 9.05 20.99
N TYR A 242 11.74 10.20 20.87
CA TYR A 242 10.31 10.30 21.19
C TYR A 242 9.37 9.89 20.05
N THR A 243 9.67 10.21 18.79
CA THR A 243 8.80 9.84 17.66
C THR A 243 9.07 8.40 17.21
N ILE A 244 10.33 8.06 16.90
CA ILE A 244 10.67 6.77 16.29
C ILE A 244 10.86 5.65 17.33
N ALA A 245 11.74 5.82 18.33
CA ALA A 245 12.03 4.74 19.26
C ALA A 245 10.81 4.39 20.15
N LEU A 246 9.99 5.38 20.52
CA LEU A 246 8.70 5.13 21.17
C LEU A 246 7.70 4.43 20.24
N GLY A 247 7.57 4.85 18.98
CA GLY A 247 6.70 4.18 17.99
C GLY A 247 7.07 2.71 17.78
N ILE A 248 8.37 2.41 17.65
CA ILE A 248 8.88 1.03 17.58
C ILE A 248 8.55 0.26 18.87
N ALA A 249 8.83 0.82 20.05
CA ALA A 249 8.58 0.16 21.33
C ALA A 249 7.08 -0.08 21.58
N TYR A 250 6.23 0.90 21.23
CA TYR A 250 4.78 0.83 21.33
C TYR A 250 4.19 -0.21 20.38
N GLY A 251 4.53 -0.15 19.09
CA GLY A 251 4.11 -1.14 18.10
C GLY A 251 4.55 -2.54 18.49
N ALA A 252 5.80 -2.70 18.95
CA ALA A 252 6.31 -4.00 19.40
C ALA A 252 5.51 -4.54 20.60
N LEU A 253 5.25 -3.70 21.61
CA LEU A 253 4.45 -4.05 22.78
C LEU A 253 3.02 -4.46 22.39
N VAL A 254 2.32 -3.63 21.60
CA VAL A 254 0.92 -3.87 21.22
C VAL A 254 0.79 -5.11 20.33
N GLY A 255 1.68 -5.33 19.37
CA GLY A 255 1.68 -6.54 18.55
C GLY A 255 1.95 -7.81 19.35
N LEU A 256 2.90 -7.79 20.30
CA LEU A 256 3.17 -8.93 21.19
C LEU A 256 1.99 -9.21 22.16
N LEU A 257 1.36 -8.16 22.70
CA LEU A 257 0.17 -8.29 23.53
C LEU A 257 -1.01 -8.85 22.73
N GLY A 258 -1.29 -8.28 21.55
CA GLY A 258 -2.35 -8.74 20.65
C GLY A 258 -2.18 -10.21 20.27
N LYS A 259 -0.96 -10.64 19.94
CA LYS A 259 -0.64 -12.04 19.64
C LYS A 259 -0.90 -12.96 20.84
N SER A 260 -0.46 -12.54 22.02
CA SER A 260 -0.58 -13.33 23.25
C SER A 260 -2.04 -13.48 23.69
N LEU A 261 -2.83 -12.39 23.56
CA LEU A 261 -4.27 -12.38 23.83
C LEU A 261 -5.05 -13.23 22.82
N LEU A 262 -4.69 -13.16 21.53
CA LEU A 262 -5.37 -13.95 20.49
C LEU A 262 -5.10 -15.45 20.66
N HIS A 263 -3.87 -15.87 20.93
CA HIS A 263 -3.56 -17.27 21.31
C HIS A 263 -4.34 -17.71 22.56
N TRP A 264 -4.38 -16.88 23.60
CA TRP A 264 -5.10 -17.17 24.85
C TRP A 264 -6.61 -17.35 24.65
N ALA A 265 -7.19 -16.61 23.69
CA ALA A 265 -8.60 -16.63 23.36
C ALA A 265 -8.96 -17.76 22.37
N GLU A 266 -8.16 -18.00 21.32
CA GLU A 266 -8.35 -19.13 20.39
C GLU A 266 -8.21 -20.47 21.13
N GLY A 267 -7.20 -20.61 22.00
CA GLY A 267 -7.03 -21.80 22.85
C GLY A 267 -8.17 -22.06 23.85
N ARG A 268 -9.13 -21.12 24.00
CA ARG A 268 -10.37 -21.28 24.77
C ARG A 268 -11.63 -21.34 23.90
N ASN A 269 -11.49 -21.29 22.58
CA ASN A 269 -12.59 -21.14 21.61
C ASN A 269 -13.45 -19.88 21.87
N TYR A 270 -12.84 -18.78 22.31
CA TYR A 270 -13.51 -17.48 22.52
C TYR A 270 -13.57 -16.62 21.25
N VAL A 271 -12.89 -17.03 20.18
CA VAL A 271 -12.78 -16.26 18.93
C VAL A 271 -13.27 -17.13 17.78
N ASP A 272 -14.28 -16.66 17.08
CA ASP A 272 -14.79 -17.22 15.83
C ASP A 272 -13.86 -16.92 14.63
N ARG A 273 -14.10 -17.55 13.49
CA ARG A 273 -13.20 -17.42 12.33
C ARG A 273 -13.21 -16.00 11.75
N GLU A 274 -14.38 -15.36 11.73
CA GLU A 274 -14.57 -14.03 11.19
C GLU A 274 -13.82 -13.00 12.04
N SER A 275 -14.01 -13.02 13.36
CA SER A 275 -13.26 -12.21 14.33
C SER A 275 -11.76 -12.45 14.27
N PHE A 276 -11.32 -13.71 14.09
CA PHE A 276 -9.91 -14.05 13.91
C PHE A 276 -9.30 -13.35 12.68
N LEU A 277 -9.98 -13.39 11.54
CA LEU A 277 -9.49 -12.77 10.30
C LEU A 277 -9.49 -11.23 10.36
N VAL A 278 -10.50 -10.64 11.02
CA VAL A 278 -10.61 -9.19 11.21
C VAL A 278 -9.57 -8.65 12.19
N PHE A 279 -8.99 -9.48 13.06
CA PHE A 279 -8.10 -9.05 14.15
C PHE A 279 -6.94 -8.14 13.68
N ALA A 280 -6.31 -8.46 12.55
CA ALA A 280 -5.22 -7.66 11.99
C ALA A 280 -5.66 -6.23 11.60
N ILE A 281 -6.90 -6.07 11.13
CA ILE A 281 -7.48 -4.78 10.78
C ILE A 281 -7.82 -4.00 12.05
N SER A 282 -8.43 -4.64 13.06
CA SER A 282 -8.69 -3.98 14.34
C SER A 282 -7.41 -3.58 15.08
N LEU A 283 -6.33 -4.37 14.95
CA LEU A 283 -5.01 -4.04 15.48
C LEU A 283 -4.46 -2.76 14.83
N ALA A 284 -4.60 -2.61 13.51
CA ALA A 284 -4.24 -1.39 12.80
C ALA A 284 -5.05 -0.16 13.25
N LEU A 285 -6.39 -0.28 13.28
CA LEU A 285 -7.25 0.83 13.72
C LEU A 285 -6.93 1.26 15.17
N PHE A 286 -6.65 0.29 16.04
CA PHE A 286 -6.21 0.56 17.41
C PHE A 286 -4.88 1.31 17.44
N VAL A 287 -3.84 0.79 16.77
CA VAL A 287 -2.48 1.40 16.78
C VAL A 287 -2.50 2.80 16.14
N VAL A 288 -3.18 3.02 15.01
CA VAL A 288 -3.30 4.36 14.41
C VAL A 288 -3.96 5.33 15.38
N GLY A 289 -5.10 4.93 15.98
CA GLY A 289 -5.83 5.78 16.92
C GLY A 289 -5.03 6.13 18.16
N THR A 290 -4.38 5.14 18.79
CA THR A 290 -3.62 5.35 20.03
C THR A 290 -2.28 6.04 19.81
N CYS A 291 -1.57 5.78 18.71
CA CYS A 291 -0.36 6.54 18.36
C CYS A 291 -0.70 8.01 18.06
N GLY A 292 -1.84 8.29 17.43
CA GLY A 292 -2.38 9.64 17.27
C GLY A 292 -2.63 10.33 18.62
N LEU A 293 -3.25 9.64 19.59
CA LEU A 293 -3.44 10.15 20.95
C LEU A 293 -2.12 10.34 21.73
N LEU A 294 -1.10 9.55 21.44
CA LEU A 294 0.23 9.64 22.06
C LEU A 294 1.16 10.67 21.40
N GLY A 295 0.84 11.18 20.21
CA GLY A 295 1.72 12.08 19.46
C GLY A 295 3.00 11.43 18.93
N THR A 296 2.97 10.12 18.64
CA THR A 296 4.14 9.33 18.18
C THR A 296 3.94 8.80 16.75
N ASP A 297 4.97 8.17 16.17
CA ASP A 297 4.95 7.62 14.81
C ASP A 297 3.94 6.45 14.70
N ASP A 298 2.77 6.71 14.11
CA ASP A 298 1.72 5.71 13.85
C ASP A 298 2.07 4.79 12.67
N VAL A 299 2.76 5.32 11.67
CA VAL A 299 3.20 4.63 10.46
C VAL A 299 4.17 3.49 10.82
N LEU A 300 5.26 3.79 11.52
CA LEU A 300 6.24 2.78 11.94
C LEU A 300 5.66 1.85 13.02
N ALA A 301 4.88 2.37 13.96
CA ALA A 301 4.25 1.55 14.99
C ALA A 301 3.31 0.50 14.38
N CYS A 302 2.55 0.84 13.34
CA CYS A 302 1.72 -0.12 12.60
C CYS A 302 2.55 -1.24 11.97
N PHE A 303 3.62 -0.91 11.24
CA PHE A 303 4.46 -1.93 10.61
C PHE A 303 5.13 -2.86 11.63
N ILE A 304 5.68 -2.30 12.72
CA ILE A 304 6.28 -3.09 13.80
C ILE A 304 5.24 -3.94 14.54
N ALA A 305 4.04 -3.41 14.81
CA ALA A 305 2.95 -4.16 15.43
C ALA A 305 2.52 -5.36 14.56
N GLY A 306 2.41 -5.19 13.24
CA GLY A 306 2.14 -6.29 12.32
C GLY A 306 3.22 -7.38 12.38
N ASN A 307 4.50 -6.99 12.40
CA ASN A 307 5.61 -7.95 12.41
C ASN A 307 5.81 -8.66 13.75
N THR A 308 5.60 -7.98 14.90
CA THR A 308 5.66 -8.65 16.21
C THR A 308 4.41 -9.47 16.51
N PHE A 309 3.27 -9.13 15.90
CA PHE A 309 2.06 -9.95 15.96
C PHE A 309 2.24 -11.31 15.26
N THR A 310 3.03 -11.40 14.19
CA THR A 310 3.35 -12.67 13.49
C THR A 310 4.71 -13.27 13.85
N TRP A 311 5.27 -12.91 15.02
CA TRP A 311 6.62 -13.31 15.44
C TRP A 311 6.90 -14.83 15.48
N ASP A 312 5.86 -15.66 15.64
CA ASP A 312 5.91 -17.13 15.64
C ASP A 312 5.34 -17.77 14.35
N ASP A 313 5.09 -16.98 13.31
CA ASP A 313 4.47 -17.34 12.03
C ASP A 313 3.01 -17.83 12.10
N TRP A 314 2.47 -18.08 13.30
CA TRP A 314 1.24 -18.84 13.48
C TRP A 314 0.03 -18.20 12.82
N PHE A 315 -0.21 -16.91 13.08
CA PHE A 315 -1.34 -16.17 12.49
C PHE A 315 -1.22 -16.07 10.97
N ARG A 316 0.00 -15.83 10.46
CA ARG A 316 0.27 -15.73 9.02
C ARG A 316 -0.02 -17.05 8.30
N LEU A 317 0.40 -18.18 8.88
CA LEU A 317 0.12 -19.51 8.32
C LEU A 317 -1.37 -19.85 8.37
N ARG A 318 -2.08 -19.47 9.45
CA ARG A 318 -3.54 -19.67 9.56
C ARG A 318 -4.35 -18.80 8.59
N THR A 319 -3.85 -17.64 8.19
CA THR A 319 -4.56 -16.67 7.32
C THR A 319 -4.07 -16.66 5.87
N LYS A 320 -3.08 -17.49 5.53
CA LYS A 320 -2.41 -17.49 4.21
C LYS A 320 -3.36 -17.66 3.02
N ASP A 321 -4.36 -18.52 3.16
CA ASP A 321 -5.32 -18.86 2.10
C ASP A 321 -6.64 -18.07 2.22
N ASP A 322 -6.77 -17.18 3.22
CA ASP A 322 -7.96 -16.36 3.45
C ASP A 322 -7.87 -15.00 2.72
N SER A 323 -8.90 -14.69 1.93
CA SER A 323 -8.90 -13.53 1.04
C SER A 323 -9.21 -12.18 1.70
N LEU A 324 -9.51 -12.15 3.01
CA LEU A 324 -9.96 -10.92 3.68
C LEU A 324 -8.91 -9.80 3.66
N GLN A 325 -7.65 -10.12 4.02
CA GLN A 325 -6.58 -9.11 4.05
C GLN A 325 -6.30 -8.52 2.66
N PRO A 326 -6.10 -9.32 1.58
CA PRO A 326 -6.01 -8.78 0.22
C PRO A 326 -7.24 -8.00 -0.24
N THR A 327 -8.45 -8.38 0.19
CA THR A 327 -9.69 -7.68 -0.19
C THR A 327 -9.77 -6.30 0.46
N VAL A 328 -9.39 -6.17 1.73
CA VAL A 328 -9.37 -4.88 2.42
C VAL A 328 -8.24 -3.98 1.91
N ASP A 329 -7.05 -4.54 1.66
CA ASP A 329 -5.94 -3.85 0.97
C ASP A 329 -6.39 -3.28 -0.38
N MET A 330 -7.06 -4.10 -1.21
CA MET A 330 -7.64 -3.68 -2.49
C MET A 330 -8.66 -2.54 -2.35
N LEU A 331 -9.59 -2.64 -1.40
CA LEU A 331 -10.63 -1.62 -1.18
C LEU A 331 -10.05 -0.28 -0.70
N LEU A 332 -9.09 -0.31 0.22
CA LEU A 332 -8.39 0.89 0.69
C LEU A 332 -7.54 1.54 -0.41
N ASN A 333 -6.83 0.74 -1.20
CA ASN A 333 -6.07 1.20 -2.37
C ASN A 333 -7.00 1.86 -3.42
N VAL A 334 -8.10 1.19 -3.79
CA VAL A 334 -9.08 1.73 -4.74
C VAL A 334 -9.70 3.03 -4.24
N THR A 335 -10.11 3.10 -2.97
CA THR A 335 -10.73 4.30 -2.40
C THR A 335 -9.76 5.48 -2.29
N VAL A 336 -8.51 5.25 -1.85
CA VAL A 336 -7.54 6.35 -1.67
C VAL A 336 -7.11 6.98 -2.99
N PHE A 337 -6.84 6.19 -4.02
CA PHE A 337 -6.44 6.75 -5.31
C PHE A 337 -7.61 7.38 -6.06
N LEU A 338 -8.84 6.91 -5.85
CA LEU A 338 -10.05 7.57 -6.32
C LEU A 338 -10.28 8.93 -5.64
N TRP A 339 -10.02 9.04 -4.33
CA TRP A 339 -9.99 10.33 -3.63
C TRP A 339 -8.91 11.26 -4.18
N TYR A 340 -7.66 10.78 -4.28
CA TYR A 340 -6.55 11.57 -4.82
C TYR A 340 -6.84 12.08 -6.23
N GLY A 341 -7.39 11.24 -7.12
CA GLY A 341 -7.75 11.65 -8.48
C GLY A 341 -8.71 12.84 -8.52
N ALA A 342 -9.66 12.89 -7.58
CA ALA A 342 -10.63 13.98 -7.46
C ALA A 342 -10.07 15.21 -6.71
N SER A 343 -9.16 15.02 -5.76
CA SER A 343 -8.59 16.07 -4.89
C SER A 343 -7.33 16.75 -5.44
N LEU A 344 -6.70 16.19 -6.48
CA LEU A 344 -5.45 16.70 -7.07
C LEU A 344 -5.52 18.20 -7.46
N PRO A 345 -4.52 19.02 -7.09
CA PRO A 345 -4.47 20.45 -7.40
C PRO A 345 -3.99 20.71 -8.84
N TRP A 346 -4.74 20.20 -9.83
CA TRP A 346 -4.40 20.26 -11.26
C TRP A 346 -4.07 21.66 -11.78
N ASP A 347 -4.76 22.68 -11.27
CA ASP A 347 -4.55 24.08 -11.66
C ASP A 347 -3.18 24.59 -11.19
N SER A 348 -2.76 24.22 -9.98
CA SER A 348 -1.49 24.63 -9.37
C SER A 348 -0.25 24.08 -10.10
N PHE A 349 -0.38 23.00 -10.87
CA PHE A 349 0.71 22.53 -11.74
C PHE A 349 1.04 23.50 -12.89
N VAL A 350 0.12 24.40 -13.23
CA VAL A 350 0.26 25.38 -14.32
C VAL A 350 0.28 26.81 -13.78
N HIS A 351 -0.63 27.14 -12.87
CA HIS A 351 -0.85 28.45 -12.27
C HIS A 351 -0.50 28.41 -10.78
N ASN A 352 0.69 28.88 -10.40
CA ASN A 352 1.14 28.93 -9.00
C ASN A 352 1.97 30.19 -8.72
N GLY A 353 2.13 30.51 -7.44
CA GLY A 353 2.89 31.68 -6.98
C GLY A 353 4.39 31.44 -6.85
N VAL A 354 4.88 30.22 -7.08
CA VAL A 354 6.26 29.81 -6.76
C VAL A 354 7.24 30.31 -7.84
N PRO A 355 8.23 31.17 -7.49
CA PRO A 355 9.14 31.75 -8.47
C PRO A 355 9.95 30.68 -9.23
N GLY A 356 9.75 30.64 -10.56
CA GLY A 356 10.46 29.72 -11.44
C GLY A 356 9.92 28.28 -11.45
N LEU A 357 8.80 27.98 -10.80
CA LEU A 357 8.15 26.68 -10.91
C LEU A 357 7.27 26.65 -12.17
N THR A 358 7.63 25.81 -13.14
CA THR A 358 6.90 25.68 -14.40
C THR A 358 6.60 24.22 -14.69
N ILE A 359 5.51 23.94 -15.42
CA ILE A 359 5.15 22.57 -15.80
C ILE A 359 6.28 21.83 -16.55
N GLY A 360 7.07 22.53 -17.37
CA GLY A 360 8.25 21.95 -18.04
C GLY A 360 9.33 21.50 -17.06
N ARG A 361 9.58 22.28 -15.98
CA ARG A 361 10.51 21.89 -14.91
C ARG A 361 9.94 20.77 -14.03
N LEU A 362 8.64 20.76 -13.77
CA LEU A 362 7.95 19.66 -13.07
C LEU A 362 8.07 18.35 -13.86
N VAL A 363 7.77 18.34 -15.17
CA VAL A 363 7.92 17.17 -16.04
C VAL A 363 9.37 16.68 -16.07
N ALA A 364 10.33 17.59 -16.25
CA ALA A 364 11.76 17.25 -16.23
C ALA A 364 12.19 16.64 -14.89
N LEU A 365 11.76 17.22 -13.77
CA LEU A 365 12.01 16.69 -12.43
C LEU A 365 11.37 15.31 -12.25
N GLY A 366 10.14 15.10 -12.70
CA GLY A 366 9.46 13.80 -12.64
C GLY A 366 10.23 12.69 -13.37
N VAL A 367 10.67 12.96 -14.61
CA VAL A 367 11.50 12.02 -15.37
C VAL A 367 12.84 11.74 -14.68
N LEU A 368 13.52 12.79 -14.19
CA LEU A 368 14.81 12.63 -13.52
C LEU A 368 14.69 11.88 -12.19
N VAL A 369 13.66 12.17 -11.38
CA VAL A 369 13.41 11.47 -10.11
C VAL A 369 13.12 9.99 -10.35
N LEU A 370 12.25 9.64 -11.30
CA LEU A 370 11.94 8.24 -11.61
C LEU A 370 13.15 7.42 -12.07
N VAL A 371 14.13 8.05 -12.73
CA VAL A 371 15.34 7.36 -13.23
C VAL A 371 16.50 7.38 -12.23
N LEU A 372 16.69 8.47 -11.48
CA LEU A 372 17.91 8.73 -10.71
C LEU A 372 17.71 8.64 -9.18
N ARG A 373 16.47 8.71 -8.67
CA ARG A 373 16.22 8.67 -7.22
C ARG A 373 16.71 7.39 -6.58
N ARG A 374 16.36 6.22 -7.14
CA ARG A 374 16.57 4.89 -6.49
C ARG A 374 17.48 3.97 -7.28
N LEU A 375 17.29 3.86 -8.60
CA LEU A 375 17.98 2.90 -9.46
C LEU A 375 19.52 2.93 -9.33
N PRO A 376 20.21 4.09 -9.34
CA PRO A 376 21.67 4.11 -9.23
C PRO A 376 22.18 3.53 -7.92
N TRP A 377 21.49 3.80 -6.80
CA TRP A 377 21.91 3.43 -5.46
C TRP A 377 21.64 1.96 -5.15
N VAL A 378 20.44 1.46 -5.48
CA VAL A 378 20.13 0.02 -5.38
C VAL A 378 21.06 -0.78 -6.30
N PHE A 379 21.33 -0.30 -7.51
CA PHE A 379 22.29 -0.94 -8.41
C PHE A 379 23.71 -0.93 -7.84
N ALA A 380 24.18 0.15 -7.20
CA ALA A 380 25.47 0.18 -6.51
C ALA A 380 25.50 -0.83 -5.34
N MET A 381 24.43 -0.89 -4.55
CA MET A 381 24.34 -1.72 -3.35
C MET A 381 24.14 -3.22 -3.60
N ARG A 382 23.75 -3.63 -4.82
CA ARG A 382 23.43 -5.02 -5.20
C ARG A 382 24.43 -6.10 -4.79
N ARG A 383 25.70 -5.76 -4.53
CA ARG A 383 26.74 -6.72 -4.11
C ARG A 383 26.74 -7.02 -2.62
N TRP A 384 26.07 -6.21 -1.81
CA TRP A 384 25.99 -6.37 -0.35
C TRP A 384 24.61 -6.89 0.12
N ILE A 385 23.64 -6.97 -0.78
CA ILE A 385 22.28 -7.47 -0.53
C ILE A 385 22.15 -8.81 -1.27
N HIS A 386 22.09 -9.91 -0.52
CA HIS A 386 22.19 -11.26 -1.10
C HIS A 386 20.99 -11.64 -1.98
N GLN A 387 19.79 -11.16 -1.63
CA GLN A 387 18.57 -11.37 -2.41
C GLN A 387 18.60 -10.74 -3.82
N ILE A 388 19.45 -9.74 -4.05
CA ILE A 388 19.51 -9.02 -5.34
C ILE A 388 20.50 -9.74 -6.27
N GLU A 389 20.11 -10.92 -6.72
CA GLU A 389 20.94 -11.72 -7.62
C GLU A 389 21.03 -11.12 -9.03
N GLY A 390 22.19 -10.55 -9.34
CA GLY A 390 22.55 -10.11 -10.69
C GLY A 390 21.90 -8.81 -11.16
N VAL A 391 22.15 -8.48 -12.43
CA VAL A 391 21.82 -7.15 -12.99
C VAL A 391 20.31 -6.96 -13.19
N ARG A 392 19.57 -8.02 -13.55
CA ARG A 392 18.13 -7.89 -13.83
C ARG A 392 17.32 -7.59 -12.58
N HIS A 393 17.57 -8.31 -11.48
CA HIS A 393 16.92 -8.03 -10.20
C HIS A 393 17.31 -6.65 -9.66
N ALA A 394 18.60 -6.27 -9.75
CA ALA A 394 19.06 -4.94 -9.34
C ALA A 394 18.38 -3.79 -10.11
N VAL A 395 18.19 -3.93 -11.42
CA VAL A 395 17.47 -2.93 -12.24
C VAL A 395 15.97 -2.93 -11.95
N PHE A 396 15.36 -4.12 -11.78
CA PHE A 396 13.94 -4.24 -11.44
C PHE A 396 13.62 -3.57 -10.11
N VAL A 397 14.30 -3.98 -9.03
CA VAL A 397 14.12 -3.41 -7.69
C VAL A 397 14.51 -1.93 -7.68
N GLY A 398 15.63 -1.57 -8.31
CA GLY A 398 16.06 -0.17 -8.38
C GLY A 398 15.06 0.75 -9.09
N PHE A 399 14.31 0.25 -10.07
CA PHE A 399 13.26 0.99 -10.77
C PHE A 399 11.95 1.04 -9.96
N PHE A 400 11.48 -0.10 -9.45
CA PHE A 400 10.17 -0.22 -8.81
C PHE A 400 10.14 0.24 -7.35
N GLY A 401 10.36 1.55 -7.14
CA GLY A 401 10.28 2.24 -5.85
C GLY A 401 9.25 3.38 -5.87
N PRO A 402 7.95 3.04 -5.96
CA PRO A 402 6.91 4.02 -6.22
C PRO A 402 6.78 5.07 -5.12
N ILE A 403 6.48 6.30 -5.54
CA ILE A 403 5.99 7.40 -4.70
C ILE A 403 4.46 7.31 -4.70
N GLY A 404 3.83 7.34 -3.52
CA GLY A 404 2.39 7.10 -3.37
C GLY A 404 1.79 7.76 -2.12
N VAL A 405 1.01 7.00 -1.36
CA VAL A 405 0.20 7.46 -0.21
C VAL A 405 1.08 8.07 0.89
N SER A 406 2.24 7.46 1.17
CA SER A 406 3.15 7.98 2.20
C SER A 406 3.75 9.34 1.85
N ALA A 407 4.04 9.60 0.58
CA ALA A 407 4.52 10.91 0.14
C ALA A 407 3.46 11.99 0.29
N VAL A 408 2.18 11.67 0.06
CA VAL A 408 1.05 12.57 0.31
C VAL A 408 0.89 12.86 1.80
N PHE A 409 1.02 11.85 2.66
CA PHE A 409 1.05 12.05 4.11
C PHE A 409 2.17 13.02 4.54
N TYR A 410 3.39 12.87 4.00
CA TYR A 410 4.50 13.78 4.28
C TYR A 410 4.35 15.19 3.69
N ILE A 411 3.43 15.45 2.74
CA ILE A 411 3.06 16.82 2.37
C ILE A 411 2.46 17.52 3.59
N PHE A 412 1.46 16.89 4.22
CA PHE A 412 0.69 17.50 5.30
C PHE A 412 1.53 17.62 6.57
N VAL A 413 2.29 16.60 6.96
CA VAL A 413 3.24 16.70 8.09
C VAL A 413 4.24 17.86 7.92
N ALA A 414 4.68 18.14 6.69
CA ALA A 414 5.57 19.27 6.42
C ALA A 414 4.85 20.62 6.39
N VAL A 415 3.59 20.65 5.95
CA VAL A 415 2.72 21.83 5.94
C VAL A 415 2.33 22.23 7.36
N ASP A 416 1.81 21.29 8.15
CA ASP A 416 1.40 21.52 9.55
C ASP A 416 2.56 22.11 10.35
N PHE A 417 3.79 21.61 10.14
CA PHE A 417 4.98 22.19 10.77
C PHE A 417 5.30 23.62 10.31
N ILE A 418 5.05 23.96 9.03
CA ILE A 418 5.27 25.33 8.52
C ILE A 418 4.22 26.28 9.10
N ASP A 419 2.99 25.82 9.20
CA ASP A 419 1.86 26.62 9.67
C ASP A 419 1.95 26.81 11.22
N ASP A 420 2.29 25.76 11.98
CA ASP A 420 2.44 25.80 13.46
C ASP A 420 3.73 26.47 13.97
N TYR A 421 4.85 26.40 13.21
CA TYR A 421 6.19 26.73 13.74
C TYR A 421 7.04 27.64 12.86
N LEU A 422 6.57 28.01 11.66
CA LEU A 422 7.27 28.89 10.72
C LEU A 422 6.36 30.00 10.16
N SER A 423 5.20 30.20 10.78
CA SER A 423 4.24 31.27 10.50
C SER A 423 3.92 32.03 11.79
N ASP A 424 3.43 33.26 11.68
CA ASP A 424 3.03 34.07 12.84
C ASP A 424 1.59 33.77 13.32
N ALA A 425 1.15 34.47 14.37
CA ALA A 425 -0.16 34.26 14.98
C ALA A 425 -1.34 34.62 14.06
N ASP A 426 -1.11 35.37 12.98
CA ASP A 426 -2.09 35.70 11.95
C ASP A 426 -2.01 34.73 10.75
N GLY A 427 -1.20 33.67 10.85
CA GLY A 427 -1.01 32.65 9.83
C GLY A 427 -0.13 33.10 8.65
N VAL A 428 0.64 34.18 8.80
CA VAL A 428 1.52 34.68 7.73
C VAL A 428 2.87 33.95 7.79
N PRO A 429 3.29 33.26 6.72
CA PRO A 429 4.53 32.49 6.72
C PRO A 429 5.76 33.40 6.75
N ARG A 430 6.79 32.99 7.50
CA ARG A 430 8.07 33.70 7.64
C ARG A 430 8.71 33.94 6.25
N SER A 431 9.39 35.07 6.11
CA SER A 431 9.82 35.63 4.81
C SER A 431 10.69 34.72 3.93
N ASP A 432 11.43 33.78 4.54
CA ASP A 432 12.21 32.77 3.82
C ASP A 432 11.35 31.58 3.33
N VAL A 433 10.30 31.19 4.07
CA VAL A 433 9.47 30.01 3.78
C VAL A 433 8.14 30.28 3.05
N VAL A 434 7.83 31.54 2.70
CA VAL A 434 6.58 31.96 2.02
C VAL A 434 6.09 31.02 0.89
N HIS A 435 7.01 30.47 0.09
CA HIS A 435 6.67 29.55 -1.00
C HIS A 435 6.93 28.07 -0.70
N LEU A 436 7.46 27.71 0.47
CA LEU A 436 7.89 26.35 0.81
C LEU A 436 6.70 25.39 0.84
N ALA A 437 5.65 25.74 1.59
CA ALA A 437 4.43 24.94 1.70
C ALA A 437 3.71 24.75 0.35
N GLU A 438 3.71 25.76 -0.52
CA GLU A 438 3.19 25.66 -1.89
C GLU A 438 4.08 24.78 -2.77
N THR A 439 5.42 24.93 -2.66
CA THR A 439 6.40 24.12 -3.40
C THR A 439 6.30 22.64 -3.05
N ILE A 440 6.20 22.30 -1.76
CA ILE A 440 6.05 20.90 -1.29
C ILE A 440 4.76 20.31 -1.86
N ARG A 441 3.60 20.98 -1.67
CA ARG A 441 2.31 20.53 -2.22
C ARG A 441 2.41 20.26 -3.73
N ILE A 442 2.85 21.23 -4.53
CA ILE A 442 2.86 21.11 -6.00
C ILE A 442 3.84 20.03 -6.47
N VAL A 443 5.07 20.02 -5.96
CA VAL A 443 6.12 19.11 -6.43
C VAL A 443 5.82 17.68 -6.04
N VAL A 444 5.43 17.43 -4.78
CA VAL A 444 5.19 16.07 -4.29
C VAL A 444 3.94 15.47 -4.94
N TRP A 445 2.83 16.21 -5.05
CA TRP A 445 1.65 15.73 -5.79
C TRP A 445 1.98 15.40 -7.25
N PHE A 446 2.77 16.24 -7.93
CA PHE A 446 3.18 15.97 -9.30
C PHE A 446 4.05 14.70 -9.43
N LEU A 447 4.95 14.47 -8.47
CA LEU A 447 5.79 13.26 -8.40
C LEU A 447 4.97 12.00 -8.09
N VAL A 448 3.94 12.09 -7.23
CA VAL A 448 2.98 11.00 -6.99
C VAL A 448 2.25 10.64 -8.29
N VAL A 449 1.71 11.62 -9.03
CA VAL A 449 1.05 11.38 -10.33
C VAL A 449 2.00 10.73 -11.33
N CYS A 450 3.22 11.25 -11.47
CA CYS A 450 4.23 10.67 -12.36
C CYS A 450 4.55 9.21 -11.99
N SER A 451 4.69 8.93 -10.69
CA SER A 451 4.94 7.59 -10.16
C SER A 451 3.80 6.62 -10.44
N VAL A 452 2.56 6.97 -10.11
CA VAL A 452 1.39 6.10 -10.32
C VAL A 452 1.22 5.78 -11.81
N VAL A 453 1.37 6.78 -12.68
CA VAL A 453 1.25 6.60 -14.14
C VAL A 453 2.39 5.74 -14.69
N VAL A 454 3.65 6.03 -14.37
CA VAL A 454 4.79 5.31 -14.95
C VAL A 454 4.88 3.88 -14.42
N HIS A 455 4.82 3.66 -13.10
CA HIS A 455 4.87 2.31 -12.55
C HIS A 455 3.65 1.48 -12.96
N GLY A 456 2.45 2.07 -12.94
CA GLY A 456 1.20 1.41 -13.34
C GLY A 456 1.11 1.04 -14.82
N LEU A 457 1.91 1.66 -15.70
CA LEU A 457 2.00 1.35 -17.12
C LEU A 457 3.23 0.51 -17.52
N THR A 458 4.26 0.42 -16.67
CA THR A 458 5.55 -0.19 -17.05
C THR A 458 5.42 -1.65 -17.45
N ILE A 459 4.70 -2.47 -16.67
CA ILE A 459 4.53 -3.91 -16.95
C ILE A 459 3.75 -4.14 -18.28
N PRO A 460 2.58 -3.50 -18.53
CA PRO A 460 1.88 -3.63 -19.81
C PRO A 460 2.74 -3.19 -21.00
N ILE A 461 3.40 -2.03 -20.91
CA ILE A 461 4.23 -1.49 -21.99
C ILE A 461 5.43 -2.41 -22.27
N GLY A 462 6.09 -2.93 -21.24
CA GLY A 462 7.18 -3.89 -21.39
C GLY A 462 6.76 -5.17 -22.12
N LYS A 463 5.56 -5.71 -21.80
CA LYS A 463 5.00 -6.89 -22.47
C LYS A 463 4.62 -6.61 -23.93
N LEU A 464 4.03 -5.46 -24.22
CA LEU A 464 3.73 -4.99 -25.58
C LEU A 464 5.02 -4.80 -26.40
N GLY A 465 6.04 -4.17 -25.83
CA GLY A 465 7.36 -3.97 -26.45
C GLY A 465 8.07 -5.29 -26.78
N TYR A 466 7.95 -6.31 -25.93
CA TYR A 466 8.46 -7.65 -26.20
C TYR A 466 7.71 -8.38 -27.35
N LEU A 467 6.42 -8.07 -27.54
CA LEU A 467 5.59 -8.65 -28.61
C LEU A 467 5.72 -7.91 -29.94
N ALA A 468 6.00 -6.61 -29.95
CA ALA A 468 6.19 -5.78 -31.15
C ALA A 468 7.15 -6.40 -32.20
N PRO A 469 8.37 -6.90 -31.86
CA PRO A 469 9.26 -7.53 -32.85
C PRO A 469 8.76 -8.88 -33.37
N ARG A 470 7.78 -9.53 -32.70
CA ARG A 470 7.12 -10.74 -33.24
C ARG A 470 6.06 -10.38 -34.29
N PHE A 471 5.30 -9.30 -34.09
CA PHE A 471 4.38 -8.78 -35.12
C PHE A 471 5.13 -8.15 -36.31
N GLY A 472 6.22 -7.41 -36.05
CA GLY A 472 7.09 -6.87 -37.11
C GLY A 472 7.69 -7.94 -38.02
N ARG A 473 7.99 -9.14 -37.50
CA ARG A 473 8.43 -10.30 -38.31
C ARG A 473 7.29 -11.03 -39.04
N ALA A 474 6.03 -10.85 -38.62
CA ALA A 474 4.87 -11.41 -39.31
C ALA A 474 4.37 -10.49 -40.45
N LEU A 475 4.59 -9.18 -40.34
CA LEU A 475 4.25 -8.17 -41.36
C LEU A 475 5.43 -7.84 -42.30
N GLY A 476 6.68 -7.96 -41.82
CA GLY A 476 7.90 -7.81 -42.60
C GLY A 476 8.18 -9.05 -43.47
N GLY A 477 7.38 -9.25 -44.51
CA GLY A 477 7.51 -10.38 -45.43
C GLY A 477 8.82 -10.37 -46.22
N ARG A 478 9.86 -11.03 -45.70
CA ARG A 478 10.93 -11.60 -46.55
C ARG A 478 10.48 -12.96 -47.05
N SER A 479 10.32 -13.07 -48.36
CA SER A 479 9.97 -14.32 -49.05
C SER A 479 11.00 -15.41 -48.73
N PRO A 480 10.59 -16.63 -48.35
CA PRO A 480 11.52 -17.71 -48.03
C PRO A 480 12.15 -18.27 -49.31
N SER A 481 13.47 -18.19 -49.41
CA SER A 481 14.24 -18.99 -50.36
C SER A 481 14.02 -20.48 -50.05
N ARG A 482 13.62 -21.24 -51.07
CA ARG A 482 13.26 -22.66 -50.96
C ARG A 482 14.47 -23.51 -50.55
N GLU A 483 14.35 -24.22 -49.43
CA GLU A 483 14.94 -25.55 -49.25
C GLU A 483 13.84 -26.54 -48.82
N PRO A 484 13.88 -27.81 -49.27
CA PRO A 484 12.80 -28.75 -49.04
C PRO A 484 12.96 -29.56 -47.73
N LEU A 485 11.83 -29.73 -47.03
CA LEU A 485 11.46 -30.90 -46.22
C LEU A 485 12.48 -31.47 -45.19
N LEU A 486 12.08 -31.49 -43.92
CA LEU A 486 11.69 -32.74 -43.24
C LEU A 486 10.97 -32.46 -41.89
N ILE A 487 9.79 -33.07 -41.75
CA ILE A 487 9.15 -33.63 -40.53
C ILE A 487 9.65 -33.05 -39.17
N THR A 488 8.84 -32.34 -38.38
CA THR A 488 7.75 -32.96 -37.60
C THR A 488 6.65 -31.95 -37.24
N ARG A 489 5.40 -32.19 -37.63
CA ARG A 489 4.22 -31.41 -37.22
C ARG A 489 3.15 -32.34 -36.63
N GLN A 490 3.04 -32.40 -35.30
CA GLN A 490 1.85 -32.96 -34.66
C GLN A 490 1.54 -32.33 -33.29
N ARG A 491 0.24 -32.34 -32.95
CA ARG A 491 -0.38 -31.91 -31.67
C ARG A 491 -0.35 -30.41 -31.31
N ARG A 492 -1.20 -29.63 -32.00
CA ARG A 492 -1.95 -28.53 -31.34
C ARG A 492 -3.30 -28.17 -31.99
N VAL A 493 -4.21 -29.13 -32.13
CA VAL A 493 -5.67 -28.86 -32.22
C VAL A 493 -6.45 -30.01 -31.57
N SER A 494 -6.91 -29.85 -30.33
CA SER A 494 -7.87 -30.78 -29.70
C SER A 494 -8.74 -30.17 -28.58
N SER A 495 -8.49 -28.93 -28.16
CA SER A 495 -9.23 -28.27 -27.07
C SER A 495 -10.52 -27.55 -27.51
N LEU A 496 -10.64 -27.09 -28.77
CA LEU A 496 -11.84 -26.36 -29.23
C LEU A 496 -13.08 -27.22 -29.49
N ARG A 497 -12.97 -28.56 -29.47
CA ARG A 497 -14.11 -29.47 -29.77
C ARG A 497 -14.88 -29.95 -28.54
N LYS A 498 -14.50 -29.53 -27.33
CA LYS A 498 -15.16 -29.91 -26.06
C LYS A 498 -16.28 -28.97 -25.59
N TRP A 499 -16.55 -27.87 -26.29
CA TRP A 499 -17.53 -26.85 -25.85
C TRP A 499 -18.83 -26.78 -26.69
N LEU A 500 -18.96 -27.61 -27.72
CA LEU A 500 -20.14 -27.68 -28.59
C LEU A 500 -20.51 -29.15 -28.87
N GLY A 501 -21.34 -29.74 -28.01
CA GLY A 501 -21.78 -31.13 -28.19
C GLY A 501 -22.69 -31.71 -27.10
N ARG A 502 -24.02 -31.58 -27.33
CA ARG A 502 -25.13 -32.42 -26.79
C ARG A 502 -25.43 -32.42 -25.28
N LYS A 503 -26.55 -31.76 -24.94
CA LYS A 503 -27.58 -32.34 -24.07
C LYS A 503 -28.43 -33.32 -24.88
N THR A 504 -28.60 -34.55 -24.40
CA THR A 504 -29.76 -35.45 -24.60
C THR A 504 -29.62 -36.54 -23.54
N GLY A 505 -30.64 -36.80 -22.73
CA GLY A 505 -30.60 -37.86 -21.71
C GLY A 505 -31.70 -38.89 -21.91
N SER A 506 -31.53 -40.08 -21.34
CA SER A 506 -32.62 -40.98 -20.91
C SER A 506 -32.09 -42.25 -20.23
N VAL A 507 -32.60 -42.52 -19.02
CA VAL A 507 -33.07 -43.85 -18.51
C VAL A 507 -32.05 -44.99 -18.24
N ASP A 508 -32.17 -45.47 -17.00
CA ASP A 508 -31.87 -46.77 -16.36
C ASP A 508 -31.31 -47.96 -17.17
N SER A 509 -30.34 -48.62 -16.54
CA SER A 509 -30.48 -50.04 -16.13
C SER A 509 -29.41 -50.41 -15.10
N GLY A 510 -29.80 -50.86 -13.91
CA GLY A 510 -28.86 -51.42 -12.91
C GLY A 510 -28.71 -52.94 -13.05
N ILE A 511 -27.54 -53.47 -12.69
CA ILE A 511 -27.28 -54.89 -12.36
C ILE A 511 -26.07 -54.94 -11.41
N ILE A 512 -26.20 -55.71 -10.32
CA ILE A 512 -25.10 -56.16 -9.43
C ILE A 512 -24.98 -57.67 -9.62
N PRO A 513 -23.76 -58.23 -9.77
CA PRO A 513 -23.42 -59.34 -8.87
C PRO A 513 -21.93 -59.44 -8.47
N ARG A 514 -21.73 -59.62 -7.15
CA ARG A 514 -20.83 -60.60 -6.49
C ARG A 514 -19.37 -60.80 -6.96
N GLU A 515 -18.48 -60.43 -6.04
CA GLU A 515 -17.26 -61.17 -5.63
C GLU A 515 -17.59 -62.63 -5.17
N PRO A 516 -16.62 -63.59 -5.06
CA PRO A 516 -15.35 -63.35 -4.34
C PRO A 516 -14.09 -64.17 -4.73
N ASN A 517 -13.03 -63.92 -3.94
CA ASN A 517 -12.05 -64.87 -3.37
C ASN A 517 -10.59 -64.94 -3.86
N ASP A 518 -9.74 -65.18 -2.85
CA ASP A 518 -8.42 -65.81 -2.80
C ASP A 518 -7.16 -65.04 -3.24
N PHE A 519 -6.42 -64.55 -2.22
CA PHE A 519 -4.96 -64.67 -2.13
C PHE A 519 -4.53 -64.76 -0.65
N GLU A 520 -4.01 -65.93 -0.25
CA GLU A 520 -3.49 -66.21 1.09
C GLU A 520 -1.96 -66.00 1.23
N ASP A 521 -1.54 -66.02 2.50
CA ASP A 521 -0.23 -66.41 3.04
C ASP A 521 1.02 -65.53 2.91
N TRP A 522 1.45 -65.03 4.09
CA TRP A 522 2.78 -65.31 4.64
C TRP A 522 2.70 -65.54 6.16
N ASP A 523 2.81 -66.81 6.55
CA ASP A 523 3.05 -67.33 7.91
C ASP A 523 4.53 -67.00 8.31
N THR A 524 5.03 -66.82 9.55
CA THR A 524 4.85 -67.41 10.90
C THR A 524 5.49 -66.42 11.93
N GLY A 525 5.37 -66.50 13.26
CA GLY A 525 4.68 -67.45 14.15
C GLY A 525 5.00 -67.18 15.65
N SER A 526 4.62 -68.11 16.53
CA SER A 526 4.65 -68.06 18.02
C SER A 526 3.65 -67.07 18.68
N GLY A 527 2.84 -67.42 19.69
CA GLY A 527 2.53 -68.72 20.29
C GLY A 527 2.39 -68.64 21.82
N LEU A 528 1.17 -68.78 22.37
CA LEU A 528 0.81 -69.49 23.62
C LEU A 528 -0.70 -69.30 24.00
N SER A 529 -1.44 -70.43 24.00
CA SER A 529 -2.51 -70.84 24.94
C SER A 529 -3.34 -69.81 25.78
N SER A 530 -4.63 -69.60 25.41
CA SER A 530 -5.90 -69.97 26.12
C SER A 530 -6.10 -69.77 27.66
N PRO A 531 -7.35 -69.74 28.22
CA PRO A 531 -8.71 -69.49 27.65
C PRO A 531 -9.68 -68.61 28.53
N CYS A 532 -10.92 -68.34 28.03
CA CYS A 532 -12.24 -68.20 28.73
C CYS A 532 -12.41 -67.39 30.06
N ARG A 533 -13.53 -66.70 30.40
CA ARG A 533 -14.89 -66.46 29.84
C ARG A 533 -15.53 -65.22 30.56
N PRO A 534 -16.75 -64.74 30.20
CA PRO A 534 -17.30 -63.41 30.62
C PRO A 534 -18.43 -63.45 31.66
N SER A 535 -18.85 -62.28 32.20
CA SER A 535 -20.21 -62.04 32.72
C SER A 535 -20.56 -60.57 33.07
N SER A 536 -21.77 -60.12 32.65
CA SER A 536 -22.75 -59.21 33.31
C SER A 536 -22.32 -57.87 33.97
N ALA A 537 -22.90 -56.67 33.76
CA ALA A 537 -24.27 -56.19 33.44
C ALA A 537 -25.23 -55.95 34.64
N VAL A 538 -26.00 -54.84 34.58
CA VAL A 538 -27.13 -54.41 35.46
C VAL A 538 -26.68 -53.92 36.88
N SER A 539 -27.21 -52.90 37.58
CA SER A 539 -28.50 -52.16 37.67
C SER A 539 -28.24 -50.70 38.19
N SER A 540 -29.17 -49.74 38.42
CA SER A 540 -30.56 -49.41 37.97
C SER A 540 -31.01 -48.03 38.53
N GLY A 541 -32.01 -47.36 37.91
CA GLY A 541 -32.76 -46.20 38.45
C GLY A 541 -32.07 -44.82 38.37
N HIS A 542 -32.76 -43.67 38.35
CA HIS A 542 -34.20 -43.35 38.44
C HIS A 542 -34.42 -41.87 37.99
N GLY A 543 -35.65 -41.45 37.61
CA GLY A 543 -36.03 -40.01 37.57
C GLY A 543 -36.65 -39.46 36.28
N GLU A 544 -37.98 -39.29 36.30
CA GLU A 544 -38.75 -38.33 35.49
C GLU A 544 -38.41 -36.87 35.94
N GLY A 545 -38.71 -35.76 35.27
CA GLY A 545 -39.47 -35.43 34.05
C GLY A 545 -39.89 -33.94 34.08
N VAL A 546 -40.65 -33.47 33.07
CA VAL A 546 -41.48 -32.22 33.06
C VAL A 546 -40.79 -30.85 32.82
N ALA A 547 -40.80 -30.43 31.55
CA ALA A 547 -41.44 -29.23 30.95
C ALA A 547 -41.24 -27.76 31.45
N ARG A 548 -41.09 -26.88 30.43
CA ARG A 548 -41.53 -25.47 30.28
C ARG A 548 -40.97 -24.37 31.21
N ALA A 549 -40.16 -23.49 30.62
CA ALA A 549 -40.57 -22.10 30.32
C ALA A 549 -39.85 -21.64 29.04
#